data_AF-A0A6J7FA69-F1
#
_entry.id   AF-A0A6J7FA69-F1
#
_cell.length_a   1.000
_cell.length_b   1.000
_cell.length_c   1.000
_cell.angle_alpha   90.00
_cell.angle_beta   90.00
_cell.angle_gamma   90.00
#
_symmetry.space_group_name_H-M   'P 1'
#
loop_
_entity.id
_entity.type
_entity.pdbx_description
1 polymer ?
#
loop_
_entity_poly.entity_id
_entity_poly.type
_entity_poly.pdbx_seq_one_letter_code
_entity_poly.pdbx_strand_id
1 'polypeptide(L)'
;MAAVLITVCAVAGVSSPAEASRSEQVDPAVLAAATGPDGVLNIAVREIEPFAFQTTRGWSGYSIEMWEEAAQTLGIPYEYNEVASVAEQLESVRTRKTDTALGAISITAAREAEFDFSIAMYDSGLQILTKPSSGSAWSLVAKLFSSTVLLLIVGVIALLIIVGHIVWLVERRRNDHFPRSYLAGVWEGTWWAMVTMSTVGYGDTTVRTKAGRIVAMCWMLLALVLVAQFTAIITSTLTVNRLESEVKSLGDLKGKKVVTVANTSSAEFLNSVDIPAILAKDIDAAFEVIESGKAVALVFDSPILRSYVARSENSSLEIVGPVFQPQGYGMAFLDPAPILGPIDLEFLKQREDGFTADLSRKYLGE
;
A
#
# COMPACT_ATOMS: atom_id res chain seq x y z
N MET A 1 75.76 15.15 33.33
CA MET A 1 74.98 15.12 34.59
C MET A 1 73.95 16.23 34.49
N ALA A 2 72.69 15.86 34.28
CA ALA A 2 71.61 16.78 33.92
C ALA A 2 71.19 17.63 35.13
N ALA A 3 71.14 18.95 34.95
CA ALA A 3 70.65 19.91 35.92
C ALA A 3 69.29 20.45 35.49
N VAL A 4 68.41 20.50 36.48
CA VAL A 4 66.99 20.84 36.47
C VAL A 4 66.75 22.29 36.05
N LEU A 5 65.85 22.53 35.09
CA LEU A 5 65.14 23.80 34.92
C LEU A 5 63.64 23.55 35.14
N ILE A 6 63.13 24.02 36.28
CA ILE A 6 61.69 24.12 36.54
C ILE A 6 61.28 25.54 36.15
N THR A 7 60.58 25.68 35.03
CA THR A 7 59.88 26.91 34.67
C THR A 7 58.44 26.77 35.16
N VAL A 8 58.09 27.57 36.18
CA VAL A 8 56.71 27.77 36.64
C VAL A 8 56.03 28.69 35.64
N CYS A 9 55.15 28.16 34.79
CA CYS A 9 54.18 28.95 34.04
C CYS A 9 52.89 29.04 34.84
N ALA A 10 52.50 30.26 35.16
CA ALA A 10 51.27 30.61 35.84
C ALA A 10 50.04 30.16 35.05
N VAL A 11 49.09 29.56 35.76
CA VAL A 11 47.75 29.23 35.27
C VAL A 11 47.03 30.56 35.02
N ALA A 12 46.91 30.95 33.74
CA ALA A 12 45.94 31.94 33.30
C ALA A 12 44.59 31.25 33.14
N GLY A 13 43.55 31.89 33.69
CA GLY A 13 42.26 31.30 34.00
C GLY A 13 41.57 30.60 32.83
N VAL A 14 41.03 29.43 33.13
CA VAL A 14 39.90 28.85 32.43
C VAL A 14 38.74 29.85 32.55
N SER A 15 38.44 30.57 31.48
CA SER A 15 37.15 31.23 31.33
C SER A 15 36.09 30.12 31.22
N SER A 16 35.25 30.02 32.24
CA SER A 16 34.07 29.17 32.27
C SER A 16 33.23 29.36 31.00
N PRO A 17 32.77 28.30 30.33
CA PRO A 17 31.71 28.40 29.32
C PRO A 17 30.37 28.58 30.05
N ALA A 18 30.18 29.73 30.68
CA ALA A 18 28.95 30.10 31.37
C ALA A 18 28.44 31.39 30.75
N GLU A 19 28.11 31.39 29.46
CA GLU A 19 27.36 32.50 28.82
C GLU A 19 26.77 32.17 27.43
N ALA A 20 26.39 30.91 27.18
CA ALA A 20 25.63 30.52 25.99
C ALA A 20 24.45 29.60 26.37
N SER A 21 23.58 30.10 27.23
CA SER A 21 22.24 29.57 27.48
C SER A 21 21.30 30.78 27.48
N ARG A 22 21.14 31.41 26.32
CA ARG A 22 19.91 32.15 26.06
C ARG A 22 18.84 31.08 25.84
N SER A 23 17.79 31.14 26.64
CA SER A 23 16.65 30.22 26.63
C SER A 23 16.25 29.81 25.21
N GLU A 24 16.04 28.52 24.97
CA GLU A 24 15.41 28.00 23.74
C GLU A 24 13.97 28.48 23.54
N GLN A 25 13.45 29.28 24.47
CA GLN A 25 12.14 29.90 24.39
C GLN A 25 12.06 30.96 23.29
N VAL A 26 10.90 31.03 22.64
CA VAL A 26 10.60 32.05 21.63
C VAL A 26 10.63 33.44 22.27
N ASP A 27 11.16 34.42 21.55
CA ASP A 27 11.12 35.82 21.96
C ASP A 27 9.66 36.23 22.24
N PRO A 28 9.33 36.77 23.44
CA PRO A 28 7.97 37.19 23.76
C PRO A 28 7.34 38.13 22.73
N ALA A 29 8.13 38.95 22.04
CA ALA A 29 7.64 39.82 20.98
C ALA A 29 7.23 39.04 19.71
N VAL A 30 7.95 37.96 19.39
CA VAL A 30 7.61 37.05 18.28
C VAL A 30 6.36 36.25 18.62
N LEU A 31 6.26 35.75 19.85
CA LEU A 31 5.07 35.04 20.32
C LEU A 31 3.83 35.94 20.32
N ALA A 32 3.94 37.16 20.83
CA ALA A 32 2.83 38.12 20.84
C ALA A 32 2.40 38.57 19.42
N ALA A 33 3.31 38.56 18.46
CA ALA A 33 2.98 38.85 17.06
C ALA A 33 2.25 37.70 16.36
N ALA A 34 2.45 36.47 16.83
CA ALA A 34 1.88 35.25 16.26
C ALA A 34 0.61 34.76 16.99
N THR A 35 0.25 35.37 18.12
CA THR A 35 -0.88 34.97 18.96
C THR A 35 -1.86 36.13 19.14
N GLY A 36 -3.09 35.79 19.53
CA GLY A 36 -4.08 36.78 19.96
C GLY A 36 -3.67 37.52 21.26
N PRO A 37 -4.50 38.46 21.74
CA PRO A 37 -4.22 39.28 22.93
C PRO A 37 -3.92 38.48 24.21
N ASP A 38 -4.41 37.24 24.27
CA ASP A 38 -4.24 36.34 25.43
C ASP A 38 -2.87 35.64 25.45
N GLY A 39 -2.06 35.81 24.39
CA GLY A 39 -0.72 35.24 24.27
C GLY A 39 -0.71 33.73 24.02
N VAL A 40 -1.86 33.14 23.71
CA VAL A 40 -2.07 31.70 23.44
C VAL A 40 -2.22 31.48 21.94
N LEU A 41 -1.51 30.48 21.41
CA LEU A 41 -1.59 30.09 20.00
C LEU A 41 -2.81 29.19 19.75
N ASN A 42 -3.78 29.68 18.98
CA ASN A 42 -5.00 28.95 18.63
C ASN A 42 -4.76 28.10 17.38
N ILE A 43 -4.92 26.79 17.51
CA ILE A 43 -4.58 25.82 16.46
C ILE A 43 -5.85 25.13 15.95
N ALA A 44 -6.18 25.31 14.67
CA ALA A 44 -7.25 24.53 14.03
C ALA A 44 -6.78 23.09 13.78
N VAL A 45 -7.42 22.12 14.43
CA VAL A 45 -7.12 20.70 14.31
C VAL A 45 -8.33 19.92 13.84
N ARG A 46 -8.11 18.85 13.09
CA ARG A 46 -9.15 17.92 12.66
C ARG A 46 -8.78 16.52 13.08
N GLU A 47 -9.76 15.73 13.46
CA GLU A 47 -9.59 14.30 13.66
C GLU A 47 -9.27 13.59 12.33
N ILE A 48 -8.05 13.05 12.26
CA ILE A 48 -7.54 12.25 11.17
C ILE A 48 -6.44 11.31 11.66
N GLU A 49 -6.79 10.03 11.80
CA GLU A 49 -5.84 9.02 12.24
C GLU A 49 -4.86 8.64 11.11
N PRO A 50 -3.56 8.44 11.43
CA PRO A 50 -2.96 8.41 12.77
C PRO A 50 -2.27 9.73 13.19
N PHE A 51 -2.59 10.87 12.57
CA PHE A 51 -1.88 12.13 12.75
C PHE A 51 -2.43 13.01 13.88
N ALA A 52 -3.75 13.05 14.04
CA ALA A 52 -4.42 13.80 15.09
C ALA A 52 -5.75 13.12 15.43
N PHE A 53 -5.94 12.69 16.67
CA PHE A 53 -7.17 12.04 17.11
C PHE A 53 -7.38 12.18 18.62
N GLN A 54 -8.63 12.02 19.04
CA GLN A 54 -8.99 12.16 20.44
C GLN A 54 -8.71 10.87 21.21
N THR A 55 -8.15 11.02 22.41
CA THR A 55 -8.00 9.95 23.39
C THR A 55 -8.67 10.34 24.70
N THR A 56 -8.72 9.42 25.68
CA THR A 56 -9.20 9.74 27.03
C THR A 56 -8.34 10.79 27.76
N ARG A 57 -7.15 11.10 27.24
CA ARG A 57 -6.20 12.08 27.80
C ARG A 57 -6.15 13.39 27.01
N GLY A 58 -6.94 13.54 25.95
CA GLY A 58 -6.89 14.66 25.01
C GLY A 58 -6.38 14.25 23.64
N TRP A 59 -5.96 15.24 22.85
CA TRP A 59 -5.41 15.03 21.51
C TRP A 59 -4.14 14.18 21.53
N SER A 60 -3.99 13.34 20.51
CA SER A 60 -2.81 12.50 20.30
C SER A 60 -2.62 12.22 18.82
N GLY A 61 -1.50 11.61 18.46
CA GLY A 61 -1.13 11.31 17.07
C GLY A 61 0.19 11.93 16.67
N TYR A 62 0.68 11.55 15.49
CA TYR A 62 1.99 11.94 15.01
C TYR A 62 2.19 13.47 14.97
N SER A 63 1.25 14.19 14.33
CA SER A 63 1.34 15.65 14.18
C SER A 63 1.17 16.38 15.50
N ILE A 64 0.32 15.83 16.39
CA ILE A 64 0.11 16.37 17.74
C ILE A 64 1.40 16.27 18.55
N GLU A 65 1.97 15.08 18.72
CA GLU A 65 3.15 14.90 19.58
C GLU A 65 4.39 15.64 19.05
N MET A 66 4.55 15.73 17.73
CA MET A 66 5.61 16.52 17.12
C MET A 66 5.47 18.03 17.43
N TRP A 67 4.26 18.56 17.35
CA TRP A 67 3.97 19.94 17.72
C TRP A 67 4.16 20.17 19.23
N GLU A 68 3.63 19.29 20.08
CA GLU A 68 3.67 19.48 21.53
C GLU A 68 5.09 19.48 22.10
N GLU A 69 5.98 18.62 21.58
CA GLU A 69 7.40 18.62 21.92
C GLU A 69 8.04 19.97 21.53
N ALA A 70 7.75 20.47 20.33
CA ALA A 70 8.27 21.76 19.88
C ALA A 70 7.74 22.92 20.73
N ALA A 71 6.44 22.94 21.01
CA ALA A 71 5.79 23.95 21.83
C ALA A 71 6.34 23.96 23.26
N GLN A 72 6.63 22.78 23.82
CA GLN A 72 7.22 22.64 25.15
C GLN A 72 8.63 23.23 25.20
N THR A 73 9.50 22.89 24.25
CA THR A 73 10.87 23.42 24.15
C THR A 73 10.88 24.95 23.96
N LEU A 74 9.98 25.43 23.10
CA LEU A 74 9.86 26.84 22.74
C LEU A 74 9.08 27.66 23.77
N GLY A 75 8.43 27.02 24.75
CA GLY A 75 7.61 27.68 25.78
C GLY A 75 6.35 28.35 25.22
N ILE A 76 5.75 27.79 24.17
CA ILE A 76 4.57 28.34 23.49
C ILE A 76 3.30 27.79 24.15
N PRO A 77 2.47 28.62 24.81
CA PRO A 77 1.14 28.21 25.23
C PRO A 77 0.21 28.10 24.01
N TYR A 78 -0.61 27.06 23.95
CA TYR A 78 -1.51 26.80 22.82
C TYR A 78 -2.85 26.21 23.25
N GLU A 79 -3.86 26.35 22.38
CA GLU A 79 -5.17 25.72 22.50
C GLU A 79 -5.64 25.15 21.15
N TYR A 80 -6.21 23.95 21.21
CA TYR A 80 -6.76 23.28 20.02
C TYR A 80 -8.22 23.65 19.80
N ASN A 81 -8.53 23.99 18.55
CA ASN A 81 -9.87 24.26 18.06
C ASN A 81 -10.25 23.22 17.01
N GLU A 82 -11.17 22.32 17.37
CA GLU A 82 -11.58 21.25 16.48
C GLU A 82 -12.44 21.77 15.31
N VAL A 83 -12.15 21.30 14.10
CA VAL A 83 -12.90 21.59 12.87
C VAL A 83 -13.10 20.32 12.04
N ALA A 84 -14.08 20.32 11.14
CA ALA A 84 -14.51 19.09 10.48
C ALA A 84 -13.71 18.73 9.22
N SER A 85 -13.05 19.69 8.57
CA SER A 85 -12.38 19.46 7.29
C SER A 85 -11.11 20.31 7.12
N VAL A 86 -10.22 19.89 6.21
CA VAL A 86 -9.04 20.69 5.83
C VAL A 86 -9.45 22.05 5.24
N ALA A 87 -10.58 22.10 4.53
CA ALA A 87 -11.14 23.35 4.03
C ALA A 87 -11.50 24.31 5.17
N GLU A 88 -12.10 23.80 6.26
CA GLU A 88 -12.40 24.58 7.46
C GLU A 88 -11.15 24.98 8.22
N GLN A 89 -10.11 24.13 8.28
CA GLN A 89 -8.82 24.47 8.87
C GLN A 89 -8.20 25.70 8.20
N LEU A 90 -8.10 25.66 6.87
CA LEU A 90 -7.52 26.75 6.08
C LEU A 90 -8.40 28.01 6.12
N GLU A 91 -9.72 27.86 6.11
CA GLU A 91 -10.63 29.02 6.24
C GLU A 91 -10.56 29.67 7.63
N SER A 92 -10.40 28.88 8.70
CA SER A 92 -10.23 29.40 10.06
C SER A 92 -8.95 30.23 10.20
N VAL A 93 -7.85 29.79 9.58
CA VAL A 93 -6.59 30.54 9.51
C VAL A 93 -6.75 31.78 8.65
N ARG A 94 -7.36 31.66 7.45
CA ARG A 94 -7.62 32.79 6.52
C ARG A 94 -8.43 33.91 7.18
N THR A 95 -9.44 33.55 7.96
CA THR A 95 -10.32 34.49 8.67
C THR A 95 -9.77 34.96 10.01
N ARG A 96 -8.56 34.50 10.40
CA ARG A 96 -7.91 34.77 11.70
C ARG A 96 -8.76 34.35 12.91
N LYS A 97 -9.61 33.35 12.74
CA LYS A 97 -10.32 32.71 13.84
C LYS A 97 -9.36 31.83 14.66
N THR A 98 -8.38 31.23 13.99
CA THR A 98 -7.24 30.54 14.59
C THR A 98 -5.95 31.10 14.01
N ASP A 99 -4.87 31.00 14.78
CA ASP A 99 -3.55 31.54 14.40
C ASP A 99 -2.82 30.62 13.42
N THR A 100 -3.04 29.31 13.53
CA THR A 100 -2.46 28.28 12.66
C THR A 100 -3.37 27.06 12.54
N ALA A 101 -3.01 26.13 11.66
CA ALA A 101 -3.69 24.85 11.52
C ALA A 101 -2.71 23.67 11.43
N LEU A 102 -3.11 22.52 11.96
CA LEU A 102 -2.30 21.31 12.12
C LEU A 102 -3.13 20.04 11.84
N GLY A 103 -2.50 19.02 11.27
CA GLY A 103 -3.07 17.67 11.15
C GLY A 103 -3.29 17.26 9.70
N ALA A 104 -2.27 16.61 9.11
CA ALA A 104 -2.28 16.10 7.75
C ALA A 104 -2.70 17.12 6.67
N ILE A 105 -2.19 18.36 6.76
CA ILE A 105 -2.42 19.40 5.75
C ILE A 105 -1.30 19.34 4.71
N SER A 106 -1.60 18.86 3.51
CA SER A 106 -0.62 18.82 2.41
C SER A 106 -0.14 20.22 2.03
N ILE A 107 1.18 20.38 1.99
CA ILE A 107 1.89 21.53 1.42
C ILE A 107 1.77 21.42 -0.11
N THR A 108 1.17 22.42 -0.75
CA THR A 108 0.97 22.46 -2.20
C THR A 108 1.22 23.88 -2.71
N ALA A 109 1.66 24.02 -3.96
CA ALA A 109 1.90 25.34 -4.56
C ALA A 109 0.66 26.26 -4.55
N ALA A 110 -0.55 25.69 -4.67
CA ALA A 110 -1.79 26.45 -4.61
C ALA A 110 -2.05 27.01 -3.21
N ARG A 111 -1.74 26.25 -2.15
CA ARG A 111 -1.91 26.69 -0.76
C ARG A 111 -0.79 27.63 -0.32
N GLU A 112 0.45 27.37 -0.74
CA GLU A 112 1.62 28.23 -0.47
C GLU A 112 1.43 29.66 -1.00
N ALA A 113 0.62 29.84 -2.05
CA ALA A 113 0.30 31.16 -2.59
C ALA A 113 -0.59 32.01 -1.64
N GLU A 114 -1.27 31.38 -0.69
CA GLU A 114 -2.18 32.02 0.28
C GLU A 114 -1.71 31.91 1.74
N PHE A 115 -0.89 30.91 2.05
CA PHE A 115 -0.45 30.54 3.39
C PHE A 115 1.06 30.32 3.40
N ASP A 116 1.68 30.57 4.55
CA ASP A 116 3.07 30.25 4.82
C ASP A 116 3.11 28.94 5.62
N PHE A 117 3.86 27.95 5.14
CA PHE A 117 3.90 26.61 5.75
C PHE A 117 5.18 26.39 6.55
N SER A 118 5.06 25.63 7.64
CA SER A 118 6.23 25.03 8.26
C SER A 118 6.93 24.08 7.29
N ILE A 119 8.18 23.72 7.60
CA ILE A 119 8.78 22.54 6.98
C ILE A 119 7.89 21.31 7.20
N ALA A 120 8.04 20.33 6.31
CA ALA A 120 7.27 19.10 6.38
C ALA A 120 7.54 18.36 7.70
N MET A 121 6.46 18.16 8.46
CA MET A 121 6.40 17.32 9.65
C MET A 121 6.45 15.85 9.29
N TYR A 122 5.86 15.47 8.15
CA TYR A 122 5.85 14.10 7.65
C TYR A 122 5.83 14.10 6.12
N ASP A 123 6.60 13.20 5.51
CA ASP A 123 6.64 12.99 4.07
C ASP A 123 5.59 11.94 3.67
N SER A 124 4.51 12.41 3.04
CA SER A 124 3.37 11.59 2.59
C SER A 124 3.33 11.49 1.06
N GLY A 125 2.20 11.02 0.56
CA GLY A 125 1.82 11.02 -0.85
C GLY A 125 0.53 10.26 -1.04
N LEU A 126 0.02 10.29 -2.27
CA LEU A 126 -1.22 9.62 -2.63
C LEU A 126 -0.99 8.14 -2.94
N GLN A 127 -1.96 7.30 -2.58
CA GLN A 127 -1.98 5.89 -2.95
C GLN A 127 -3.40 5.44 -3.30
N ILE A 128 -3.50 4.25 -3.89
CA ILE A 128 -4.77 3.65 -4.27
C ILE A 128 -5.11 2.53 -3.29
N LEU A 129 -6.33 2.59 -2.77
CA LEU A 129 -7.00 1.48 -2.09
C LEU A 129 -8.03 0.89 -3.05
N THR A 130 -8.08 -0.43 -3.18
CA THR A 130 -9.01 -1.15 -4.06
C THR A 130 -9.67 -2.28 -3.31
N LYS A 131 -10.85 -2.70 -3.75
CA LYS A 131 -11.43 -3.98 -3.35
C LYS A 131 -11.02 -5.03 -4.39
N PRO A 132 -10.34 -6.13 -4.03
CA PRO A 132 -10.10 -7.23 -4.96
C PRO A 132 -11.41 -7.70 -5.54
N SER A 133 -11.40 -7.99 -6.84
CA SER A 133 -12.61 -8.48 -7.49
C SER A 133 -12.95 -9.86 -6.92
N SER A 134 -14.15 -10.02 -6.37
CA SER A 134 -14.66 -11.36 -6.09
C SER A 134 -14.98 -12.01 -7.44
N GLY A 135 -14.00 -12.72 -7.99
CA GLY A 135 -14.14 -13.39 -9.28
C GLY A 135 -15.43 -14.22 -9.32
N SER A 136 -16.36 -13.84 -10.19
CA SER A 136 -17.60 -14.60 -10.40
C SER A 136 -17.27 -16.02 -10.85
N ALA A 137 -18.01 -17.02 -10.37
CA ALA A 137 -17.82 -18.42 -10.77
C ALA A 137 -17.79 -18.62 -12.31
N TRP A 138 -18.48 -17.74 -13.06
CA TRP A 138 -18.49 -17.74 -14.52
C TRP A 138 -17.17 -17.29 -15.16
N SER A 139 -16.42 -16.37 -14.56
CA SER A 139 -15.11 -15.95 -15.10
C SER A 139 -14.07 -17.06 -14.97
N LEU A 140 -14.23 -17.97 -14.01
CA LEU A 140 -13.40 -19.15 -13.84
C LEU A 140 -13.64 -20.18 -14.95
N VAL A 141 -14.90 -20.41 -15.31
CA VAL A 141 -15.28 -21.29 -16.43
C VAL A 141 -14.77 -20.72 -17.76
N ALA A 142 -14.92 -19.41 -17.99
CA ALA A 142 -14.43 -18.76 -19.21
C ALA A 142 -12.90 -18.93 -19.40
N LYS A 143 -12.13 -18.94 -18.31
CA LYS A 143 -10.66 -19.13 -18.37
C LYS A 143 -10.24 -20.54 -18.76
N LEU A 144 -11.09 -21.56 -18.60
CA LEU A 144 -10.85 -22.90 -19.16
C LEU A 144 -10.81 -22.88 -20.71
N PHE A 145 -11.39 -21.86 -21.32
CA PHE A 145 -11.34 -21.62 -22.77
C PHE A 145 -10.23 -20.63 -23.18
N SER A 146 -9.30 -20.31 -22.28
CA SER A 146 -8.12 -19.50 -22.65
C SER A 146 -7.22 -20.26 -23.63
N SER A 147 -6.54 -19.53 -24.52
CA SER A 147 -5.66 -20.12 -25.54
C SER A 147 -4.59 -21.03 -24.94
N THR A 148 -4.09 -20.71 -23.75
CA THR A 148 -3.09 -21.52 -23.03
C THR A 148 -3.67 -22.86 -22.59
N VAL A 149 -4.85 -22.87 -21.95
CA VAL A 149 -5.50 -24.11 -21.50
C VAL A 149 -5.92 -24.96 -22.70
N LEU A 150 -6.44 -24.32 -23.75
CA LEU A 150 -6.79 -25.02 -24.99
C LEU A 150 -5.55 -25.68 -25.63
N LEU A 151 -4.42 -24.99 -25.68
CA LEU A 151 -3.17 -25.54 -26.20
C LEU A 151 -2.66 -26.72 -25.36
N LEU A 152 -2.82 -26.67 -24.03
CA LEU A 152 -2.51 -27.81 -23.15
C LEU A 152 -3.42 -29.01 -23.42
N ILE A 153 -4.73 -28.80 -23.60
CA ILE A 153 -5.68 -29.86 -23.93
C ILE A 153 -5.30 -30.53 -25.26
N VAL A 154 -5.00 -29.73 -26.29
CA VAL A 154 -4.54 -30.23 -27.59
C VAL A 154 -3.24 -31.02 -27.43
N GLY A 155 -2.29 -30.53 -26.61
CA GLY A 155 -1.04 -31.22 -26.32
C GLY A 155 -1.25 -32.59 -25.63
N VAL A 156 -2.16 -32.67 -24.67
CA VAL A 156 -2.52 -33.93 -24.00
C VAL A 156 -3.18 -34.91 -24.98
N ILE A 157 -4.11 -34.44 -25.83
CA ILE A 157 -4.74 -35.26 -26.85
C ILE A 157 -3.70 -35.80 -27.85
N ALA A 158 -2.79 -34.96 -28.31
CA ALA A 158 -1.70 -35.37 -29.19
C ALA A 158 -0.79 -36.41 -28.53
N LEU A 159 -0.47 -36.23 -27.24
CA LEU A 159 0.33 -37.18 -26.48
C LEU A 159 -0.38 -38.53 -26.29
N LEU A 160 -1.68 -38.52 -26.00
CA LEU A 160 -2.50 -39.74 -25.91
C LEU A 160 -2.47 -40.52 -27.22
N ILE A 161 -2.58 -39.82 -28.35
CA ILE A 161 -2.47 -40.42 -29.68
C ILE A 161 -1.06 -41.01 -29.88
N ILE A 162 0.01 -40.28 -29.54
CA ILE A 162 1.39 -40.77 -29.65
C ILE A 162 1.61 -42.05 -28.82
N VAL A 163 1.13 -42.06 -27.58
CA VAL A 163 1.24 -43.25 -26.71
C VAL A 163 0.41 -44.40 -27.26
N GLY A 164 -0.79 -44.11 -27.76
CA GLY A 164 -1.62 -45.11 -28.44
C GLY A 164 -0.92 -45.73 -29.65
N HIS A 165 -0.20 -44.93 -30.45
CA HIS A 165 0.64 -45.43 -31.54
C HIS A 165 1.78 -46.34 -31.05
N ILE A 166 2.48 -45.93 -29.99
CA ILE A 166 3.61 -46.70 -29.45
C ILE A 166 3.13 -48.06 -28.93
N VAL A 167 2.06 -48.08 -28.14
CA VAL A 167 1.51 -49.32 -27.57
C VAL A 167 0.96 -50.23 -28.67
N TRP A 168 0.22 -49.66 -29.63
CA TRP A 168 -0.24 -50.41 -30.80
C TRP A 168 0.93 -51.04 -31.57
N LEU A 169 2.00 -50.29 -31.84
CA LEU A 169 3.16 -50.79 -32.58
C LEU A 169 3.80 -52.01 -31.91
N VAL A 170 3.86 -52.00 -30.58
CA VAL A 170 4.45 -53.05 -29.74
C VAL A 170 3.52 -54.26 -29.60
N GLU A 171 2.21 -54.04 -29.47
CA GLU A 171 1.24 -55.10 -29.18
C GLU A 171 0.58 -55.76 -30.41
N ARG A 172 0.47 -55.05 -31.56
CA ARG A 172 -0.29 -55.47 -32.77
C ARG A 172 0.05 -56.85 -33.34
N ARG A 173 1.19 -57.43 -33.00
CA ARG A 173 1.64 -58.74 -33.51
C ARG A 173 1.29 -59.91 -32.59
N ARG A 174 1.07 -59.65 -31.29
CA ARG A 174 1.01 -60.69 -30.25
C ARG A 174 -0.20 -60.57 -29.32
N ASN A 175 -1.09 -59.62 -29.59
CA ASN A 175 -2.24 -59.34 -28.74
C ASN A 175 -3.47 -58.98 -29.58
N ASP A 176 -4.55 -59.74 -29.41
CA ASP A 176 -5.78 -59.59 -30.18
C ASP A 176 -6.62 -58.37 -29.75
N HIS A 177 -6.33 -57.79 -28.57
CA HIS A 177 -6.95 -56.54 -28.11
C HIS A 177 -6.49 -55.32 -28.94
N PHE A 178 -5.43 -55.47 -29.74
CA PHE A 178 -4.92 -54.40 -30.60
C PHE A 178 -5.00 -54.83 -32.07
N PRO A 179 -6.08 -54.44 -32.79
CA PRO A 179 -6.29 -54.80 -34.19
C PRO A 179 -5.09 -54.45 -35.08
N ARG A 180 -4.84 -55.27 -36.10
CA ARG A 180 -3.76 -55.04 -37.07
C ARG A 180 -4.04 -53.87 -38.02
N SER A 181 -5.31 -53.51 -38.22
CA SER A 181 -5.70 -52.32 -38.98
C SER A 181 -5.20 -51.08 -38.26
N TYR A 182 -4.53 -50.19 -38.99
CA TYR A 182 -3.84 -49.03 -38.41
C TYR A 182 -4.78 -48.13 -37.60
N LEU A 183 -5.87 -47.66 -38.22
CA LEU A 183 -6.81 -46.74 -37.58
C LEU A 183 -7.47 -47.34 -36.34
N ALA A 184 -7.99 -48.57 -36.42
CA ALA A 184 -8.65 -49.21 -35.29
C ALA A 184 -7.66 -49.54 -34.18
N GLY A 185 -6.46 -50.00 -34.52
CA GLY A 185 -5.45 -50.34 -33.52
C GLY A 185 -4.85 -49.14 -32.79
N VAL A 186 -4.63 -48.03 -33.50
CA VAL A 186 -4.22 -46.75 -32.87
C VAL A 186 -5.34 -46.20 -31.99
N TRP A 187 -6.60 -46.32 -32.42
CA TRP A 187 -7.76 -45.92 -31.63
C TRP A 187 -7.83 -46.72 -30.33
N GLU A 188 -7.72 -48.04 -30.38
CA GLU A 188 -7.67 -48.90 -29.18
C GLU A 188 -6.47 -48.58 -28.28
N GLY A 189 -5.31 -48.29 -28.87
CA GLY A 189 -4.14 -47.79 -28.13
C GLY A 189 -4.40 -46.47 -27.41
N THR A 190 -5.07 -45.53 -28.09
CA THR A 190 -5.38 -44.21 -27.55
C THR A 190 -6.46 -44.30 -26.48
N TRP A 191 -7.49 -45.12 -26.69
CA TRP A 191 -8.53 -45.47 -25.73
C TRP A 191 -7.91 -46.08 -24.45
N TRP A 192 -7.05 -47.08 -24.61
CA TRP A 192 -6.32 -47.68 -23.50
C TRP A 192 -5.48 -46.65 -22.74
N ALA A 193 -4.75 -45.78 -23.45
CA ALA A 193 -3.94 -44.74 -22.83
C ALA A 193 -4.81 -43.75 -22.03
N MET A 194 -5.96 -43.36 -22.58
CA MET A 194 -6.93 -42.46 -21.93
C MET A 194 -7.54 -43.09 -20.67
N VAL A 195 -8.01 -44.34 -20.74
CA VAL A 195 -8.59 -45.09 -19.60
C VAL A 195 -7.55 -45.29 -18.49
N THR A 196 -6.29 -45.49 -18.88
CA THR A 196 -5.18 -45.61 -17.93
C THR A 196 -4.85 -44.26 -17.27
N MET A 197 -4.83 -43.17 -18.04
CA MET A 197 -4.58 -41.82 -17.52
C MET A 197 -5.70 -41.32 -16.59
N SER A 198 -6.96 -41.63 -16.90
CA SER A 198 -8.11 -41.25 -16.07
C SER A 198 -8.27 -42.11 -14.82
N THR A 199 -7.40 -43.11 -14.62
CA THR A 199 -7.43 -44.09 -13.51
C THR A 199 -8.69 -44.96 -13.44
N VAL A 200 -9.57 -44.90 -14.46
CA VAL A 200 -10.82 -45.68 -14.50
C VAL A 200 -10.55 -47.17 -14.67
N GLY A 201 -9.61 -47.55 -15.54
CA GLY A 201 -9.11 -48.92 -15.62
C GLY A 201 -10.17 -49.99 -15.93
N TYR A 202 -11.03 -49.79 -16.95
CA TYR A 202 -12.09 -50.74 -17.32
C TYR A 202 -11.60 -52.18 -17.55
N GLY A 203 -10.33 -52.36 -17.94
CA GLY A 203 -9.71 -53.68 -18.13
C GLY A 203 -10.18 -54.41 -19.40
N ASP A 204 -10.92 -53.73 -20.25
CA ASP A 204 -11.39 -54.15 -21.57
C ASP A 204 -10.22 -54.33 -22.55
N THR A 205 -9.28 -53.39 -22.57
CA THR A 205 -8.05 -53.46 -23.37
C THR A 205 -6.84 -53.58 -22.44
N THR A 206 -6.01 -54.62 -22.62
CA THR A 206 -4.86 -54.88 -21.74
C THR A 206 -3.61 -55.22 -22.54
N VAL A 207 -2.47 -54.77 -22.01
CA VAL A 207 -1.14 -54.95 -22.62
C VAL A 207 -0.55 -56.28 -22.15
N ARG A 208 -0.20 -57.17 -23.08
CA ARG A 208 0.22 -58.55 -22.75
C ARG A 208 1.72 -58.78 -22.90
N THR A 209 2.40 -58.07 -23.81
CA THR A 209 3.83 -58.35 -24.07
C THR A 209 4.74 -57.76 -22.99
N LYS A 210 5.92 -58.36 -22.79
CA LYS A 210 6.93 -57.85 -21.85
C LYS A 210 7.35 -56.41 -22.17
N ALA A 211 7.55 -56.10 -23.45
CA ALA A 211 7.90 -54.76 -23.92
C ALA A 211 6.75 -53.77 -23.71
N GLY A 212 5.52 -54.17 -24.02
CA GLY A 212 4.34 -53.34 -23.80
C GLY A 212 4.14 -53.01 -22.32
N ARG A 213 4.40 -53.95 -21.41
CA ARG A 213 4.33 -53.68 -19.96
C ARG A 213 5.33 -52.61 -19.50
N ILE A 214 6.53 -52.56 -20.10
CA ILE A 214 7.51 -51.50 -19.82
C ILE A 214 6.97 -50.15 -20.28
N VAL A 215 6.45 -50.08 -21.52
CA VAL A 215 5.79 -48.86 -22.04
C VAL A 215 4.63 -48.43 -21.14
N ALA A 216 3.83 -49.39 -20.67
CA ALA A 216 2.70 -49.12 -19.80
C ALA A 216 3.15 -48.58 -18.43
N MET A 217 4.22 -49.11 -17.84
CA MET A 217 4.79 -48.57 -16.60
C MET A 217 5.26 -47.13 -16.76
N CYS A 218 5.98 -46.82 -17.85
CA CYS A 218 6.38 -45.45 -18.16
C CYS A 218 5.18 -44.53 -18.38
N TRP A 219 4.15 -45.01 -19.09
CA TRP A 219 2.93 -44.25 -19.31
C TRP A 219 2.18 -43.96 -18.02
N MET A 220 2.02 -44.94 -17.13
CA MET A 220 1.35 -44.76 -15.84
C MET A 220 2.05 -43.70 -14.98
N LEU A 221 3.39 -43.72 -14.92
CA LEU A 221 4.15 -42.69 -14.20
C LEU A 221 4.00 -41.31 -14.83
N LEU A 222 4.07 -41.22 -16.16
CA LEU A 222 3.90 -39.97 -16.89
C LEU A 222 2.48 -39.40 -16.71
N ALA A 223 1.46 -40.25 -16.84
CA ALA A 223 0.05 -39.87 -16.67
C ALA A 223 -0.22 -39.31 -15.27
N LEU A 224 0.36 -39.91 -14.23
CA LEU A 224 0.25 -39.40 -12.86
C LEU A 224 0.81 -37.97 -12.75
N VAL A 225 1.98 -37.72 -13.32
CA VAL A 225 2.59 -36.37 -13.35
C VAL A 225 1.72 -35.39 -14.15
N LEU A 226 1.16 -35.81 -15.29
CA LEU A 226 0.30 -34.96 -16.12
C LEU A 226 -0.97 -34.53 -15.38
N VAL A 227 -1.66 -35.46 -14.71
CA VAL A 227 -2.86 -35.16 -13.93
C VAL A 227 -2.53 -34.23 -12.76
N ALA A 228 -1.40 -34.45 -12.07
CA ALA A 228 -0.94 -33.59 -10.99
C ALA A 228 -0.65 -32.17 -11.48
N GLN A 229 0.05 -32.02 -12.61
CA GLN A 229 0.38 -30.71 -13.19
C GLN A 229 -0.87 -29.97 -13.69
N PHE A 230 -1.81 -30.66 -14.33
CA PHE A 230 -3.08 -30.07 -14.73
C PHE A 230 -3.84 -29.50 -13.52
N THR A 231 -3.92 -30.28 -12.44
CA THR A 231 -4.56 -29.85 -11.19
C THR A 231 -3.82 -28.67 -10.54
N ALA A 232 -2.48 -28.68 -10.57
CA ALA A 232 -1.66 -27.59 -10.05
C ALA A 232 -1.86 -26.28 -10.83
N ILE A 233 -1.94 -26.35 -12.16
CA ILE A 233 -2.18 -25.18 -13.02
C ILE A 233 -3.56 -24.58 -12.78
N ILE A 234 -4.60 -25.43 -12.68
CA ILE A 234 -5.96 -24.96 -12.37
C ILE A 234 -5.97 -24.28 -11.00
N THR A 235 -5.43 -24.95 -9.98
CA THR A 235 -5.37 -24.40 -8.61
C THR A 235 -4.61 -23.08 -8.58
N SER A 236 -3.44 -23.00 -9.22
CA SER A 236 -2.63 -21.77 -9.29
C SER A 236 -3.39 -20.63 -9.98
N THR A 237 -4.06 -20.92 -11.10
CA THR A 237 -4.87 -19.93 -11.82
C THR A 237 -6.04 -19.44 -10.97
N LEU A 238 -6.68 -20.33 -10.21
CA LEU A 238 -7.76 -19.97 -9.28
C LEU A 238 -7.26 -19.08 -8.15
N THR A 239 -6.10 -19.40 -7.57
CA THR A 239 -5.49 -18.60 -6.50
C THR A 239 -5.14 -17.19 -6.97
N VAL A 240 -4.47 -17.06 -8.13
CA VAL A 240 -4.09 -15.75 -8.68
C VAL A 240 -5.32 -14.88 -8.96
N ASN A 241 -6.42 -15.46 -9.45
CA ASN A 241 -7.64 -14.70 -9.78
C ASN A 241 -8.36 -14.12 -8.56
N ARG A 242 -8.21 -14.74 -7.38
CA ARG A 242 -8.77 -14.19 -6.14
C ARG A 242 -7.96 -13.00 -5.61
N LEU A 243 -6.73 -12.84 -6.11
CA LEU A 243 -5.78 -11.81 -5.70
C LEU A 243 -5.65 -10.68 -6.74
N GLU A 244 -6.30 -10.78 -7.90
CA GLU A 244 -6.28 -9.70 -8.88
C GLU A 244 -7.35 -8.65 -8.58
N SER A 245 -6.89 -7.49 -8.12
CA SER A 245 -7.64 -6.24 -8.20
C SER A 245 -7.76 -5.78 -9.64
N GLU A 246 -8.91 -5.17 -9.98
CA GLU A 246 -9.14 -4.55 -11.30
C GLU A 246 -8.24 -3.32 -11.52
N VAL A 247 -7.75 -2.72 -10.43
CA VAL A 247 -6.86 -1.56 -10.42
C VAL A 247 -5.55 -1.95 -9.75
N LYS A 248 -4.42 -1.78 -10.46
CA LYS A 248 -3.07 -2.09 -9.94
C LYS A 248 -2.17 -0.85 -9.87
N SER A 249 -2.51 0.18 -10.65
CA SER A 249 -1.71 1.40 -10.79
C SER A 249 -2.58 2.61 -11.12
N LEU A 250 -1.99 3.79 -11.03
CA LEU A 250 -2.62 5.06 -11.42
C LEU A 250 -3.16 5.03 -12.86
N GLY A 251 -2.47 4.34 -13.78
CA GLY A 251 -2.89 4.23 -15.18
C GLY A 251 -4.21 3.48 -15.38
N ASP A 252 -4.56 2.59 -14.46
CA ASP A 252 -5.77 1.76 -14.54
C ASP A 252 -7.04 2.51 -14.09
N LEU A 253 -6.89 3.68 -13.46
CA LEU A 253 -8.00 4.47 -12.95
C LEU A 253 -8.83 5.12 -14.06
N LYS A 254 -8.26 5.32 -15.26
CA LYS A 254 -8.95 6.02 -16.34
C LYS A 254 -10.15 5.20 -16.82
N GLY A 255 -11.33 5.84 -16.80
CA GLY A 255 -12.60 5.19 -17.16
C GLY A 255 -13.17 4.27 -16.07
N LYS A 256 -12.59 4.27 -14.86
CA LYS A 256 -13.13 3.56 -13.69
C LYS A 256 -13.86 4.53 -12.77
N LYS A 257 -14.74 3.97 -11.91
CA LYS A 257 -15.37 4.73 -10.83
C LYS A 257 -14.40 4.83 -9.67
N VAL A 258 -13.81 6.01 -9.50
CA VAL A 258 -12.90 6.34 -8.39
C VAL A 258 -13.68 7.15 -7.35
N VAL A 259 -13.37 6.97 -6.07
CA VAL A 259 -13.83 7.83 -4.97
C VAL A 259 -12.63 8.53 -4.34
N THR A 260 -12.84 9.75 -3.86
CA THR A 260 -11.90 10.50 -3.02
C THR A 260 -12.67 11.48 -2.14
N VAL A 261 -12.00 12.24 -1.28
CA VAL A 261 -12.64 13.21 -0.38
C VAL A 261 -12.68 14.60 -1.03
N ALA A 262 -13.83 15.28 -0.98
CA ALA A 262 -14.01 16.63 -1.52
C ALA A 262 -13.03 17.64 -0.89
N ASN A 263 -12.62 18.66 -1.66
CA ASN A 263 -11.75 19.76 -1.20
C ASN A 263 -10.42 19.30 -0.57
N THR A 264 -9.82 18.25 -1.13
CA THR A 264 -8.51 17.72 -0.73
C THR A 264 -7.52 17.73 -1.89
N SER A 265 -6.22 17.63 -1.59
CA SER A 265 -5.17 17.52 -2.61
C SER A 265 -5.37 16.29 -3.51
N SER A 266 -5.96 15.23 -2.98
CA SER A 266 -6.34 14.04 -3.75
C SER A 266 -7.39 14.36 -4.83
N ALA A 267 -8.42 15.14 -4.49
CA ALA A 267 -9.45 15.56 -5.45
C ALA A 267 -8.89 16.51 -6.50
N GLU A 268 -8.05 17.47 -6.10
CA GLU A 268 -7.36 18.39 -7.00
C GLU A 268 -6.47 17.61 -7.98
N PHE A 269 -5.71 16.64 -7.48
CA PHE A 269 -4.86 15.80 -8.31
C PHE A 269 -5.67 15.01 -9.34
N LEU A 270 -6.73 14.30 -8.91
CA LEU A 270 -7.57 13.51 -9.83
C LEU A 270 -8.21 14.38 -10.92
N ASN A 271 -8.62 15.60 -10.57
CA ASN A 271 -9.13 16.57 -11.53
C ASN A 271 -8.05 17.02 -12.52
N SER A 272 -6.81 17.24 -12.06
CA SER A 272 -5.69 17.66 -12.92
C SER A 272 -5.28 16.62 -13.98
N VAL A 273 -5.61 15.34 -13.75
CA VAL A 273 -5.34 14.23 -14.68
C VAL A 273 -6.60 13.69 -15.39
N ASP A 274 -7.70 14.45 -15.36
CA ASP A 274 -8.98 14.11 -16.00
C ASP A 274 -9.55 12.75 -15.57
N ILE A 275 -9.44 12.41 -14.28
CA ILE A 275 -10.06 11.21 -13.69
C ILE A 275 -11.29 11.64 -12.89
N PRO A 276 -12.51 11.41 -13.39
CA PRO A 276 -13.72 11.73 -12.64
C PRO A 276 -13.79 10.92 -11.34
N ALA A 277 -14.02 11.60 -10.23
CA ALA A 277 -14.14 10.98 -8.91
C ALA A 277 -15.49 11.27 -8.27
N ILE A 278 -16.02 10.29 -7.54
CA ILE A 278 -17.08 10.48 -6.56
C ILE A 278 -16.45 11.23 -5.39
N LEU A 279 -16.94 12.43 -5.11
CA LEU A 279 -16.45 13.25 -4.00
C LEU A 279 -17.25 12.91 -2.74
N ALA A 280 -16.62 12.20 -1.81
CA ALA A 280 -17.15 11.92 -0.49
C ALA A 280 -17.00 13.15 0.43
N LYS A 281 -17.89 13.26 1.42
CA LYS A 281 -17.86 14.35 2.40
C LYS A 281 -16.63 14.30 3.33
N ASP A 282 -16.21 13.10 3.68
CA ASP A 282 -15.14 12.78 4.61
C ASP A 282 -14.54 11.41 4.23
N ILE A 283 -13.45 11.03 4.89
CA ILE A 283 -12.72 9.79 4.57
C ILE A 283 -13.53 8.54 4.93
N ASP A 284 -14.33 8.57 6.00
CA ASP A 284 -15.19 7.46 6.40
C ASP A 284 -16.27 7.17 5.35
N ALA A 285 -16.92 8.21 4.83
CA ALA A 285 -17.85 8.05 3.72
C ALA A 285 -17.16 7.53 2.45
N ALA A 286 -15.88 7.88 2.23
CA ALA A 286 -15.12 7.35 1.10
C ALA A 286 -14.85 5.85 1.25
N PHE A 287 -14.54 5.39 2.48
CA PHE A 287 -14.43 3.97 2.81
C PHE A 287 -15.77 3.23 2.59
N GLU A 288 -16.89 3.77 3.06
CA GLU A 288 -18.22 3.17 2.80
C GLU A 288 -18.54 3.02 1.30
N VAL A 289 -18.16 4.01 0.48
CA VAL A 289 -18.39 3.99 -0.97
C VAL A 289 -17.59 2.88 -1.66
N ILE A 290 -16.33 2.66 -1.28
CA ILE A 290 -15.52 1.57 -1.85
C ILE A 290 -15.96 0.20 -1.31
N GLU A 291 -16.28 0.09 -0.02
CA GLU A 291 -16.72 -1.17 0.58
C GLU A 291 -18.05 -1.66 0.00
N SER A 292 -18.98 -0.74 -0.26
CA SER A 292 -20.26 -1.02 -0.92
C SER A 292 -20.12 -1.37 -2.41
N GLY A 293 -18.94 -1.20 -3.00
CA GLY A 293 -18.67 -1.48 -4.42
C GLY A 293 -19.23 -0.43 -5.39
N LYS A 294 -19.60 0.76 -4.90
CA LYS A 294 -20.03 1.89 -5.75
C LYS A 294 -18.86 2.49 -6.54
N ALA A 295 -17.66 2.41 -5.96
CA ALA A 295 -16.38 2.71 -6.60
C ALA A 295 -15.50 1.46 -6.57
N VAL A 296 -14.59 1.34 -7.54
CA VAL A 296 -13.61 0.24 -7.59
C VAL A 296 -12.27 0.63 -6.97
N ALA A 297 -12.01 1.93 -6.82
CA ALA A 297 -10.79 2.46 -6.24
C ALA A 297 -11.08 3.71 -5.40
N LEU A 298 -10.35 3.87 -4.31
CA LEU A 298 -10.26 5.05 -3.48
C LEU A 298 -8.83 5.59 -3.63
N VAL A 299 -8.70 6.86 -4.00
CA VAL A 299 -7.41 7.56 -4.00
C VAL A 299 -7.38 8.53 -2.86
N PHE A 300 -6.43 8.33 -1.95
CA PHE A 300 -6.22 9.20 -0.81
C PHE A 300 -4.80 9.03 -0.27
N ASP A 301 -4.48 9.76 0.79
CA ASP A 301 -3.15 9.76 1.38
C ASP A 301 -2.74 8.37 1.89
N SER A 302 -1.57 7.92 1.46
CA SER A 302 -0.95 6.63 1.80
C SER A 302 -1.00 6.28 3.29
N PRO A 303 -0.50 7.12 4.22
CA PRO A 303 -0.46 6.75 5.64
C PRO A 303 -1.87 6.55 6.23
N ILE A 304 -2.86 7.30 5.75
CA ILE A 304 -4.26 7.19 6.20
C ILE A 304 -4.87 5.88 5.68
N LEU A 305 -4.65 5.56 4.39
CA LEU A 305 -5.09 4.30 3.80
C LEU A 305 -4.44 3.08 4.49
N ARG A 306 -3.14 3.15 4.78
CA ARG A 306 -2.39 2.09 5.48
C ARG A 306 -2.89 1.87 6.89
N SER A 307 -3.09 2.96 7.64
CA SER A 307 -3.64 2.90 8.99
C SER A 307 -5.03 2.25 9.00
N TYR A 308 -5.90 2.61 8.05
CA TYR A 308 -7.22 2.01 7.93
C TYR A 308 -7.16 0.49 7.67
N VAL A 309 -6.36 0.05 6.69
CA VAL A 309 -6.21 -1.38 6.36
C VAL A 309 -5.59 -2.16 7.52
N ALA A 310 -4.62 -1.59 8.22
CA ALA A 310 -3.95 -2.24 9.36
C ALA A 310 -4.90 -2.49 10.55
N ARG A 311 -5.90 -1.62 10.73
CA ARG A 311 -6.86 -1.71 11.86
C ARG A 311 -8.13 -2.46 11.51
N SER A 312 -8.51 -2.46 10.25
CA SER A 312 -9.72 -3.14 9.82
C SER A 312 -9.46 -4.63 9.71
N GLU A 313 -9.70 -5.35 10.82
CA GLU A 313 -9.49 -6.81 10.95
C GLU A 313 -10.24 -7.65 9.88
N ASN A 314 -11.20 -7.06 9.16
CA ASN A 314 -12.02 -7.73 8.14
C ASN A 314 -12.19 -6.93 6.83
N SER A 315 -11.40 -5.86 6.58
CA SER A 315 -11.54 -5.21 5.27
C SER A 315 -11.01 -6.13 4.17
N SER A 316 -11.84 -6.38 3.17
CA SER A 316 -11.40 -6.97 1.90
C SER A 316 -10.74 -5.92 1.02
N LEU A 317 -10.11 -4.89 1.59
CA LEU A 317 -9.50 -3.79 0.84
C LEU A 317 -8.00 -3.96 0.83
N GLU A 318 -7.39 -3.63 -0.29
CA GLU A 318 -5.96 -3.79 -0.52
C GLU A 318 -5.37 -2.50 -1.08
N ILE A 319 -4.17 -2.20 -0.63
CA ILE A 319 -3.39 -1.07 -1.13
C ILE A 319 -2.61 -1.53 -2.35
N VAL A 320 -2.68 -0.76 -3.43
CA VAL A 320 -2.06 -1.11 -4.72
C VAL A 320 -1.22 0.03 -5.28
N GLY A 321 -0.18 -0.38 -6.02
CA GLY A 321 0.77 0.54 -6.63
C GLY A 321 1.72 1.21 -5.63
N PRO A 322 2.76 1.88 -6.13
CA PRO A 322 3.61 2.72 -5.29
C PRO A 322 2.87 3.99 -4.85
N VAL A 323 3.38 4.65 -3.81
CA VAL A 323 2.98 6.02 -3.50
C VAL A 323 3.35 6.92 -4.69
N PHE A 324 2.42 7.77 -5.10
CA PHE A 324 2.61 8.77 -6.16
C PHE A 324 2.24 10.14 -5.61
N GLN A 325 2.63 11.21 -6.32
CA GLN A 325 2.44 12.59 -5.85
C GLN A 325 2.95 12.78 -4.41
N PRO A 326 4.27 12.69 -4.17
CA PRO A 326 4.84 12.95 -2.85
C PRO A 326 4.42 14.33 -2.35
N GLN A 327 3.97 14.40 -1.10
CA GLN A 327 3.46 15.63 -0.47
C GLN A 327 3.91 15.65 0.99
N GLY A 328 4.49 16.77 1.44
CA GLY A 328 4.76 16.98 2.86
C GLY A 328 3.50 17.45 3.58
N TYR A 329 3.32 17.05 4.84
CA TYR A 329 2.36 17.69 5.75
C TYR A 329 3.04 18.77 6.57
N GLY A 330 2.43 19.95 6.66
CA GLY A 330 2.95 21.06 7.46
C GLY A 330 1.86 21.76 8.26
N MET A 331 2.30 22.65 9.14
CA MET A 331 1.43 23.62 9.80
C MET A 331 1.21 24.82 8.86
N ALA A 332 -0.03 25.31 8.79
CA ALA A 332 -0.40 26.42 7.89
C ALA A 332 -0.60 27.71 8.68
N PHE A 333 0.12 28.77 8.31
CA PHE A 333 0.05 30.11 8.91
C PHE A 333 -0.32 31.16 7.84
N LEU A 334 -0.67 32.37 8.27
CA LEU A 334 -0.75 33.52 7.37
C LEU A 334 0.57 34.29 7.36
N ASP A 335 0.95 34.79 6.20
CA ASP A 335 2.07 35.73 6.05
C ASP A 335 1.69 37.10 6.67
N PRO A 336 2.56 37.73 7.49
CA PRO A 336 3.82 37.20 8.01
C PRO A 336 3.66 36.29 9.21
N ALA A 337 4.45 35.22 9.23
CA ALA A 337 4.52 34.25 10.33
C ALA A 337 5.93 34.20 10.98
N PRO A 338 6.36 35.23 11.75
CA PRO A 338 7.68 35.26 12.37
C PRO A 338 7.99 34.07 13.30
N ILE A 339 6.96 33.40 13.81
CA ILE A 339 7.08 32.23 14.68
C ILE A 339 7.50 30.95 13.93
N LEU A 340 7.38 30.91 12.60
CA LEU A 340 7.72 29.75 11.80
C LEU A 340 9.21 29.38 11.91
N GLY A 341 10.11 30.37 11.87
CA GLY A 341 11.56 30.10 11.93
C GLY A 341 11.99 29.29 13.17
N PRO A 342 11.59 29.68 14.40
CA PRO A 342 11.80 28.88 15.60
C PRO A 342 11.16 27.49 15.56
N ILE A 343 9.92 27.37 15.05
CA ILE A 343 9.21 26.08 14.94
C ILE A 343 9.94 25.14 13.98
N ASP A 344 10.32 25.63 12.80
CA ASP A 344 11.01 24.86 11.78
C ASP A 344 12.36 24.35 12.28
N LEU A 345 13.10 25.19 13.01
CA LEU A 345 14.36 24.77 13.62
C LEU A 345 14.15 23.60 14.59
N GLU A 346 13.08 23.63 15.38
CA GLU A 346 12.77 22.57 16.33
C GLU A 346 12.32 21.28 15.62
N PHE A 347 11.49 21.39 14.59
CA PHE A 347 11.13 20.25 13.74
C PHE A 347 12.35 19.63 13.04
N LEU A 348 13.35 20.43 12.64
CA LEU A 348 14.62 19.91 12.11
C LEU A 348 15.40 19.12 13.17
N LYS A 349 15.53 19.66 14.39
CA LYS A 349 16.23 18.96 15.49
C LYS A 349 15.57 17.62 15.80
N GLN A 350 14.23 17.58 15.91
CA GLN A 350 13.45 16.36 16.13
C GLN A 350 13.60 15.31 15.01
N ARG A 351 13.96 15.76 13.80
CA ARG A 351 14.29 14.86 12.69
C ARG A 351 15.71 14.31 12.79
N GLU A 352 16.65 15.12 13.27
CA GLU A 352 18.06 14.77 13.42
C GLU A 352 18.33 13.88 14.64
N ASP A 353 17.58 14.05 15.73
CA ASP A 353 17.75 13.30 16.98
C ASP A 353 17.02 11.94 17.01
N GLY A 354 16.17 11.67 16.01
CA GLY A 354 15.44 10.42 15.84
C GLY A 354 14.02 10.39 16.43
N PHE A 355 13.54 11.50 17.03
CA PHE A 355 12.19 11.57 17.60
C PHE A 355 11.09 11.27 16.56
N THR A 356 11.21 11.83 15.36
CA THR A 356 10.29 11.54 14.24
C THR A 356 10.26 10.07 13.83
N ALA A 357 11.37 9.33 13.98
CA ALA A 357 11.44 7.90 13.69
C ALA A 357 10.74 7.07 14.78
N ASP A 358 10.80 7.50 16.04
CA ASP A 358 10.03 6.90 17.14
C ASP A 358 8.53 7.11 16.94
N LEU A 359 8.11 8.32 16.55
CA LEU A 359 6.71 8.59 16.22
C LEU A 359 6.23 7.76 15.03
N SER A 360 7.07 7.57 14.01
CA SER A 360 6.72 6.76 12.84
C SER A 360 6.51 5.29 13.23
N ARG A 361 7.39 4.72 14.06
CA ARG A 361 7.19 3.37 14.62
C ARG A 361 5.91 3.26 15.43
N LYS A 362 5.64 4.26 16.28
CA LYS A 362 4.50 4.27 17.20
C LYS A 362 3.16 4.37 16.49
N TYR A 363 3.06 5.22 15.46
CA TYR A 363 1.78 5.58 14.84
C TYR A 363 1.55 4.98 13.45
N LEU A 364 2.62 4.71 12.71
CA LEU A 364 2.57 4.28 11.31
C LEU A 364 3.10 2.85 11.10
N GLY A 365 3.84 2.32 12.08
CA GLY A 365 4.42 0.97 12.03
C GLY A 365 5.62 0.84 11.09
N GLU A 366 6.31 1.96 10.83
CA GLU A 366 7.46 2.08 9.91
C GLU A 366 8.82 1.92 10.58
#